data_AF-A0A3M1H8F3-F1
#
_entry.id   AF-A0A3M1H8F3-F1
#
_cell.length_a   1.000
_cell.length_b   1.000
_cell.length_c   1.000
_cell.angle_alpha   90.00
_cell.angle_beta   90.00
_cell.angle_gamma   90.00
#
_symmetry.space_group_name_H-M   'P 1'
#
loop_
_entity.id
_entity.type
_entity.pdbx_description
1 polymer ?
#
loop_
_entity_poly.entity_id
_entity_poly.type
_entity_poly.pdbx_seq_one_letter_code
_entity_poly.pdbx_strand_id
1 'polypeptide(L)'
;MKPRYWSLAIVLILINYIIFATLFTRLLDTDFSAAYVTRTPQPTFTPAPAQPFVVIPTPTPYIPPPTPTATRVIQPAAPPAGDSLANQPPPPQPELVAPGPVNIRSGPGLNYSVIGRLNPNTTAAIVGRNTDASWWQIKITDDRFGWVSNSVVSARNTENVPLAQAPAPPPAPPSPQPASSAPPAQSQPQRPKYQYEPTGWYDDTNHGLTRFMGEIKDVNGNPVNGVFVQASCGDYSTISYPSGPVGWGALGESADWPPGFYDITVDSKPVPCIWTLTVVETDDRKTVKARLSESVPVEVTFDKSVIVANWRKNW
;
A
#
# COMPACT_ATOMS: atom_id res chain seq x y z
N MET A 1 -24.21 -57.07 -48.16
CA MET A 1 -23.48 -55.86 -48.60
C MET A 1 -22.42 -56.26 -49.62
N LYS A 2 -22.34 -55.60 -50.78
CA LYS A 2 -21.48 -56.02 -51.90
C LYS A 2 -19.98 -55.82 -51.55
N PRO A 3 -19.07 -56.72 -51.97
CA PRO A 3 -17.62 -56.69 -51.64
C PRO A 3 -16.91 -55.37 -52.02
N ARG A 4 -17.51 -54.61 -52.94
CA ARG A 4 -17.09 -53.28 -53.39
C ARG A 4 -17.03 -52.23 -52.28
N TYR A 5 -17.95 -52.31 -51.32
CA TYR A 5 -18.07 -51.33 -50.23
C TYR A 5 -16.99 -51.53 -49.16
N TRP A 6 -16.57 -52.78 -48.92
CA TRP A 6 -15.46 -53.10 -48.02
C TRP A 6 -14.13 -52.60 -48.55
N SER A 7 -13.90 -52.71 -49.86
CA SER A 7 -12.68 -52.19 -50.49
C SER A 7 -12.58 -50.66 -50.32
N LEU A 8 -13.70 -49.95 -50.48
CA LEU A 8 -13.74 -48.49 -50.35
C LEU A 8 -13.55 -48.01 -48.90
N ALA A 9 -14.12 -48.72 -47.93
CA ALA A 9 -13.94 -48.44 -46.50
C ALA A 9 -12.48 -48.67 -46.05
N ILE A 10 -11.85 -49.76 -46.50
CA ILE A 10 -10.44 -50.05 -46.19
C ILE A 10 -9.52 -48.97 -46.79
N VAL A 11 -9.77 -48.54 -48.03
CA VAL A 11 -8.99 -47.47 -48.66
C VAL A 11 -9.12 -46.15 -47.90
N LEU A 12 -10.33 -45.78 -47.45
CA LEU A 12 -10.52 -44.56 -46.67
C LEU A 12 -9.83 -44.60 -45.30
N ILE A 13 -9.86 -45.75 -44.63
CA ILE A 13 -9.14 -45.95 -43.36
C ILE A 13 -7.62 -45.83 -43.57
N LEU A 14 -7.08 -46.44 -44.64
CA LEU A 14 -5.66 -46.35 -44.96
C LEU A 14 -5.23 -44.93 -45.31
N ILE A 15 -6.04 -44.18 -46.06
CA ILE A 15 -5.75 -42.77 -46.38
C ILE A 15 -5.74 -41.93 -45.10
N ASN A 16 -6.72 -42.11 -44.20
CA ASN A 16 -6.77 -41.36 -42.95
C ASN A 16 -5.56 -41.70 -42.05
N TYR A 17 -5.17 -42.97 -41.99
CA TYR A 17 -3.99 -43.42 -41.26
C TYR A 17 -2.69 -42.82 -41.81
N ILE A 18 -2.52 -42.78 -43.15
CA ILE A 18 -1.34 -42.18 -43.78
C ILE A 18 -1.27 -40.67 -43.49
N ILE A 19 -2.40 -39.97 -43.58
CA ILE A 19 -2.47 -38.53 -43.24
C ILE A 19 -2.08 -38.31 -41.77
N PHE A 20 -2.62 -39.11 -40.86
CA PHE A 20 -2.33 -38.97 -39.43
C PHE A 20 -0.88 -39.34 -39.08
N ALA A 21 -0.35 -40.40 -39.68
CA ALA A 21 1.03 -40.84 -39.48
C ALA A 21 2.06 -39.83 -40.03
N THR A 22 1.76 -39.20 -41.17
CA THR A 22 2.61 -38.15 -41.75
C THR A 22 2.53 -36.84 -40.97
N LEU A 23 1.38 -36.50 -40.39
CA LEU A 23 1.25 -35.34 -39.50
C LEU A 23 1.98 -35.56 -38.17
N PHE A 24 1.92 -36.78 -37.61
CA PHE A 24 2.57 -37.15 -36.36
C PHE A 24 4.11 -37.18 -36.48
N THR A 25 4.65 -37.67 -37.60
CA THR A 25 6.09 -37.63 -37.86
C THR A 25 6.62 -36.21 -38.03
N ARG A 26 5.86 -35.30 -38.69
CA ARG A 26 6.24 -33.88 -38.76
C ARG A 26 6.20 -33.13 -37.43
N LEU A 27 5.42 -33.60 -36.46
CA LEU A 27 5.37 -33.01 -35.11
C LEU A 27 6.56 -33.45 -34.23
N LEU A 28 7.14 -34.62 -34.53
CA LEU A 28 8.28 -35.17 -33.81
C LEU A 28 9.64 -34.74 -34.40
N ASP A 29 9.70 -34.45 -35.70
CA ASP A 29 10.92 -34.00 -36.39
C ASP A 29 11.17 -32.48 -36.31
N THR A 30 10.31 -31.72 -35.59
CA THR A 30 10.67 -30.35 -35.20
C THR A 30 11.78 -30.39 -34.15
N ASP A 31 13.01 -30.49 -34.62
CA ASP A 31 14.22 -30.21 -33.83
C ASP A 31 14.11 -28.80 -33.26
N PHE A 32 13.62 -28.71 -32.02
CA PHE A 32 13.80 -27.51 -31.22
C PHE A 32 15.30 -27.41 -30.94
N SER A 33 15.99 -26.64 -31.76
CA SER A 33 17.33 -26.16 -31.46
C SER A 33 17.25 -25.35 -30.16
N ALA A 34 17.43 -26.05 -29.04
CA ALA A 34 17.43 -25.47 -27.72
C ALA A 34 18.68 -24.58 -27.61
N ALA A 35 18.51 -23.30 -27.89
CA ALA A 35 19.44 -22.29 -27.40
C ALA A 35 19.39 -22.39 -25.86
N TYR A 36 20.37 -23.06 -25.27
CA TYR A 36 20.54 -23.10 -23.83
C TYR A 36 20.69 -21.65 -23.34
N VAL A 37 19.65 -21.15 -22.67
CA VAL A 37 19.66 -19.84 -22.03
C VAL A 37 20.76 -19.86 -20.97
N THR A 38 21.83 -19.13 -21.22
CA THR A 38 22.92 -18.95 -20.27
C THR A 38 22.37 -18.08 -19.14
N ARG A 39 22.26 -18.63 -17.92
CA ARG A 39 21.88 -17.84 -16.74
C ARG A 39 22.87 -16.69 -16.58
N THR A 40 22.36 -15.45 -16.57
CA THR A 40 23.16 -14.29 -16.20
C THR A 40 23.66 -14.49 -14.77
N PRO A 41 24.97 -14.38 -14.50
CA PRO A 41 25.50 -14.56 -13.15
C PRO A 41 24.85 -13.57 -12.18
N GLN A 42 24.33 -14.10 -11.08
CA GLN A 42 23.70 -13.32 -10.01
C GLN A 42 24.77 -12.40 -9.38
N PRO A 43 24.49 -11.11 -9.16
CA PRO A 43 25.43 -10.24 -8.45
C PRO A 43 25.64 -10.78 -7.04
N THR A 44 26.90 -11.10 -6.70
CA THR A 44 27.28 -11.46 -5.33
C THR A 44 27.33 -10.17 -4.51
N PHE A 45 26.35 -9.97 -3.64
CA PHE A 45 26.39 -8.86 -2.69
C PHE A 45 27.28 -9.24 -1.51
N THR A 46 28.36 -8.49 -1.32
CA THR A 46 29.14 -8.52 -0.08
C THR A 46 28.28 -7.91 1.05
N PRO A 47 28.01 -8.62 2.15
CA PRO A 47 27.28 -8.05 3.27
C PRO A 47 28.04 -6.86 3.85
N ALA A 48 27.33 -5.75 4.06
CA ALA A 48 27.87 -4.58 4.73
C ALA A 48 28.26 -4.93 6.18
N PRO A 49 29.36 -4.38 6.73
CA PRO A 49 29.79 -4.65 8.08
C PRO A 49 28.70 -4.26 9.09
N ALA A 50 28.46 -5.14 10.07
CA ALA A 50 27.50 -4.90 11.14
C ALA A 50 27.86 -3.62 11.90
N GLN A 51 26.94 -2.66 11.90
CA GLN A 51 27.04 -1.45 12.72
C GLN A 51 26.96 -1.87 14.20
N PRO A 52 27.81 -1.32 15.09
CA PRO A 52 27.70 -1.59 16.51
C PRO A 52 26.36 -1.08 17.04
N PHE A 53 25.65 -1.93 17.78
CA PHE A 53 24.41 -1.56 18.46
C PHE A 53 24.71 -0.43 19.45
N VAL A 54 24.01 0.70 19.31
CA VAL A 54 24.02 1.77 20.31
C VAL A 54 23.23 1.26 21.51
N VAL A 55 23.91 0.98 22.62
CA VAL A 55 23.28 0.66 23.90
C VAL A 55 22.58 1.91 24.40
N ILE A 56 21.25 1.95 24.27
CA ILE A 56 20.44 3.03 24.83
C ILE A 56 20.41 2.83 26.35
N PRO A 57 20.82 3.81 27.17
CA PRO A 57 20.79 3.67 28.61
C PRO A 57 19.35 3.50 29.11
N THR A 58 19.15 2.51 29.98
CA THR A 58 17.89 2.27 30.70
C THR A 58 17.42 3.54 31.41
N PRO A 59 16.17 4.00 31.23
CA PRO A 59 15.69 5.20 31.91
C PRO A 59 15.70 4.98 33.42
N THR A 60 16.31 5.92 34.14
CA THR A 60 16.36 5.94 35.60
C THR A 60 14.93 6.14 36.15
N PRO A 61 14.49 5.43 37.21
CA PRO A 61 13.17 5.64 37.78
C PRO A 61 13.01 7.09 38.29
N TYR A 62 12.06 7.83 37.72
CA TYR A 62 11.71 9.17 38.17
C TYR A 62 10.80 9.08 39.39
N ILE A 63 11.28 9.57 40.54
CA ILE A 63 10.46 9.76 41.75
C ILE A 63 9.84 11.17 41.63
N PRO A 64 8.49 11.30 41.56
CA PRO A 64 7.87 12.61 41.52
C PRO A 64 8.09 13.37 42.85
N PRO A 65 8.36 14.68 42.81
CA PRO A 65 8.48 15.50 44.02
C PRO A 65 7.14 15.59 44.78
N PRO A 66 7.16 15.80 46.11
CA PRO A 66 5.95 15.86 46.91
C PRO A 66 5.10 17.08 46.54
N THR A 67 3.81 16.83 46.28
CA THR A 67 2.78 17.82 46.02
C THR A 67 2.63 18.78 47.22
N PRO A 68 2.69 20.12 47.03
CA PRO A 68 2.44 21.04 48.12
C PRO A 68 0.95 21.01 48.53
N THR A 69 0.70 20.82 49.83
CA THR A 69 -0.61 20.93 50.46
C THR A 69 -1.13 22.36 50.35
N ALA A 70 -2.27 22.56 49.66
CA ALA A 70 -2.90 23.87 49.53
C ALA A 70 -3.40 24.38 50.90
N THR A 71 -2.91 25.56 51.30
CA THR A 71 -3.41 26.30 52.46
C THR A 71 -4.67 27.07 52.05
N ARG A 72 -5.81 26.77 52.69
CA ARG A 72 -7.09 27.45 52.46
C ARG A 72 -7.04 28.86 53.05
N VAL A 73 -6.97 29.90 52.21
CA VAL A 73 -7.22 31.29 52.61
C VAL A 73 -8.73 31.54 52.54
N ILE A 74 -9.31 31.97 53.65
CA ILE A 74 -10.74 32.30 53.75
C ILE A 74 -10.92 33.74 53.26
N GLN A 75 -11.62 33.92 52.13
CA GLN A 75 -11.94 35.24 51.57
C GLN A 75 -13.24 35.78 52.22
N PRO A 76 -13.29 37.05 52.68
CA PRO A 76 -14.52 37.65 53.20
C PRO A 76 -15.57 37.87 52.11
N ALA A 77 -16.82 37.62 52.47
CA ALA A 77 -18.00 37.73 51.61
C ALA A 77 -18.24 39.15 51.09
N ALA A 78 -18.49 39.28 49.78
CA ALA A 78 -19.10 40.46 49.17
C ALA A 78 -20.63 40.32 49.16
N PRO A 79 -21.41 41.41 49.27
CA PRO A 79 -22.88 41.38 49.38
C PRO A 79 -23.56 41.07 48.03
N PRO A 80 -24.85 40.66 48.03
CA PRO A 80 -25.51 40.07 46.88
C PRO A 80 -25.91 41.14 45.86
N ALA A 81 -25.53 40.93 44.61
CA ALA A 81 -26.03 41.70 43.48
C ALA A 81 -26.61 40.74 42.43
N GLY A 82 -27.94 40.80 42.28
CA GLY A 82 -28.63 40.57 41.03
C GLY A 82 -28.92 39.11 40.64
N ASP A 83 -30.16 38.70 40.90
CA ASP A 83 -30.83 37.62 40.19
C ASP A 83 -30.80 37.81 38.67
N SER A 84 -30.58 36.70 37.95
CA SER A 84 -31.01 36.36 36.58
C SER A 84 -29.83 35.87 35.72
N LEU A 85 -29.60 34.55 35.72
CA LEU A 85 -29.01 33.73 34.62
C LEU A 85 -28.73 32.25 35.02
N ALA A 86 -29.08 31.81 36.23
CA ALA A 86 -28.66 30.49 36.76
C ALA A 86 -29.47 29.26 36.29
N ASN A 87 -30.35 29.35 35.29
CA ASN A 87 -31.23 28.24 34.87
C ASN A 87 -31.09 27.80 33.40
N GLN A 88 -29.99 28.12 32.73
CA GLN A 88 -29.73 27.57 31.39
C GLN A 88 -28.91 26.28 31.51
N PRO A 89 -29.32 25.15 30.88
CA PRO A 89 -28.46 23.97 30.78
C PRO A 89 -27.10 24.38 30.22
N PRO A 90 -25.98 23.83 30.74
CA PRO A 90 -24.67 24.14 30.18
C PRO A 90 -24.69 23.87 28.68
N PRO A 91 -24.18 24.80 27.85
CA PRO A 91 -24.19 24.63 26.41
C PRO A 91 -23.50 23.32 26.03
N PRO A 92 -24.00 22.61 24.99
CA PRO A 92 -23.45 21.33 24.60
C PRO A 92 -21.97 21.51 24.20
N GLN A 93 -21.10 20.63 24.72
CA GLN A 93 -19.66 20.76 24.51
C GLN A 93 -19.26 20.39 23.07
N PRO A 94 -18.24 21.05 22.50
CA PRO A 94 -17.67 20.68 21.21
C PRO A 94 -17.07 19.26 21.23
N GLU A 95 -17.48 18.42 20.30
CA GLU A 95 -17.05 17.01 20.23
C GLU A 95 -16.83 16.58 18.78
N LEU A 96 -15.88 15.68 18.57
CA LEU A 96 -15.71 14.96 17.31
C LEU A 96 -15.97 13.47 17.47
N VAL A 97 -16.39 12.84 16.37
CA VAL A 97 -16.53 11.40 16.21
C VAL A 97 -15.68 10.94 15.05
N ALA A 98 -14.82 9.95 15.27
CA ALA A 98 -14.00 9.36 14.21
C ALA A 98 -14.75 8.18 13.56
N PRO A 99 -15.22 8.27 12.30
CA PRO A 99 -15.93 7.17 11.63
C PRO A 99 -15.00 6.00 11.27
N GLY A 100 -13.69 6.25 11.20
CA GLY A 100 -12.64 5.27 10.93
C GLY A 100 -11.36 5.62 11.70
N PRO A 101 -10.25 4.94 11.42
CA PRO A 101 -9.02 5.23 12.14
C PRO A 101 -8.37 6.54 11.65
N VAL A 102 -8.08 7.46 12.58
CA VAL A 102 -7.63 8.83 12.24
C VAL A 102 -6.31 9.16 12.92
N ASN A 103 -5.39 9.81 12.20
CA ASN A 103 -4.09 10.22 12.75
C ASN A 103 -4.22 11.48 13.62
N ILE A 104 -3.56 11.46 14.78
CA ILE A 104 -3.39 12.62 15.66
C ILE A 104 -2.00 13.20 15.38
N ARG A 105 -1.91 14.48 15.05
CA ARG A 105 -0.67 15.18 14.70
C ARG A 105 -0.23 16.19 15.75
N SER A 106 1.05 16.54 15.73
CA SER A 106 1.63 17.55 16.62
C SER A 106 1.16 18.98 16.30
N GLY A 107 0.67 19.24 15.10
CA GLY A 107 0.14 20.54 14.68
C GLY A 107 -0.87 20.43 13.53
N PRO A 108 -1.57 21.53 13.19
CA PRO A 108 -2.57 21.57 12.15
C PRO A 108 -1.92 21.61 10.78
N GLY A 109 -1.70 20.45 10.17
CA GLY A 109 -1.15 20.33 8.82
C GLY A 109 -0.49 18.99 8.55
N LEU A 110 -0.28 18.67 7.27
CA LEU A 110 0.33 17.42 6.83
C LEU A 110 1.86 17.38 7.06
N ASN A 111 2.49 18.55 7.20
CA ASN A 111 3.91 18.72 7.51
C ASN A 111 4.26 18.44 8.98
N TYR A 112 3.27 18.32 9.87
CA TYR A 112 3.47 17.99 11.28
C TYR A 112 3.53 16.48 11.49
N SER A 113 4.37 16.03 12.43
CA SER A 113 4.52 14.61 12.77
C SER A 113 3.23 14.00 13.33
N VAL A 114 3.00 12.72 13.04
CA VAL A 114 1.94 11.92 13.68
C VAL A 114 2.42 11.50 15.07
N ILE A 115 1.63 11.82 16.09
CA ILE A 115 1.93 11.57 17.52
C ILE A 115 1.00 10.54 18.16
N GLY A 116 -0.02 10.09 17.41
CA GLY A 116 -0.99 9.11 17.89
C GLY A 116 -2.06 8.80 16.84
N ARG A 117 -3.05 8.01 17.24
CA ARG A 117 -4.16 7.59 16.39
C ARG A 117 -5.44 7.46 17.21
N LEU A 118 -6.56 7.94 16.68
CA LEU A 118 -7.89 7.64 17.16
C LEU A 118 -8.39 6.35 16.51
N ASN A 119 -8.97 5.48 17.34
CA ASN A 119 -9.61 4.26 16.85
C ASN A 119 -10.97 4.60 16.20
N PRO A 120 -11.48 3.72 15.31
CA PRO A 120 -12.81 3.88 14.76
C PRO A 120 -13.89 4.01 15.85
N ASN A 121 -14.93 4.78 15.56
CA ASN A 121 -16.08 5.04 16.44
C ASN A 121 -15.71 5.63 17.82
N THR A 122 -14.53 6.23 17.94
CA THR A 122 -14.12 6.91 19.18
C THR A 122 -14.57 8.37 19.12
N THR A 123 -14.99 8.91 20.27
CA THR A 123 -15.31 10.32 20.42
C THR A 123 -14.23 11.06 21.21
N ALA A 124 -14.05 12.35 20.92
CA ALA A 124 -13.07 13.19 21.61
C ALA A 124 -13.57 14.63 21.74
N ALA A 125 -13.28 15.24 22.89
CA ALA A 125 -13.60 16.64 23.14
C ALA A 125 -12.70 17.56 22.29
N ILE A 126 -13.32 18.50 21.59
CA ILE A 126 -12.62 19.54 20.83
C ILE A 126 -12.32 20.68 21.81
N VAL A 127 -11.03 20.97 22.00
CA VAL A 127 -10.57 22.04 22.91
C VAL A 127 -10.09 23.28 22.16
N GLY A 128 -9.93 23.19 20.84
CA GLY A 128 -9.55 24.32 20.02
C GLY A 128 -9.58 24.01 18.53
N ARG A 129 -9.33 25.04 17.71
CA ARG A 129 -9.26 24.93 16.24
C ARG A 129 -8.17 25.82 15.66
N ASN A 130 -7.78 25.55 14.42
CA ASN A 130 -6.96 26.47 13.64
C ASN A 130 -7.84 27.57 13.00
N THR A 131 -7.20 28.55 12.37
CA THR A 131 -7.83 29.78 11.88
C THR A 131 -9.01 29.55 10.93
N ASP A 132 -8.90 28.55 10.05
CA ASP A 132 -9.88 28.18 9.03
C ASP A 132 -10.78 26.99 9.44
N ALA A 133 -10.65 26.48 10.68
CA ALA A 133 -11.35 25.29 11.17
C ALA A 133 -11.14 24.01 10.33
N SER A 134 -10.05 23.92 9.56
CA SER A 134 -9.67 22.70 8.85
C SER A 134 -9.07 21.64 9.78
N TRP A 135 -8.65 22.03 10.99
CA TRP A 135 -8.11 21.14 12.01
C TRP A 135 -8.70 21.42 13.39
N TRP A 136 -9.04 20.34 14.10
CA TRP A 136 -9.49 20.35 15.48
C TRP A 136 -8.34 19.96 16.41
N GLN A 137 -8.16 20.72 17.48
CA GLN A 137 -7.29 20.34 18.59
C GLN A 137 -8.11 19.53 19.60
N ILE A 138 -7.59 18.37 19.98
CA ILE A 138 -8.16 17.49 20.99
C ILE A 138 -7.21 17.32 22.17
N LYS A 139 -7.77 17.02 23.34
CA LYS A 139 -7.02 16.64 24.53
C LYS A 139 -6.71 15.14 24.49
N ILE A 140 -5.43 14.77 24.58
CA ILE A 140 -4.97 13.37 24.63
C ILE A 140 -4.80 12.92 26.09
N THR A 141 -4.12 13.74 26.89
CA THR A 141 -3.97 13.59 28.35
C THR A 141 -4.05 14.96 29.00
N ASP A 142 -3.95 15.07 30.33
CA ASP A 142 -4.15 16.34 31.02
C ASP A 142 -3.27 17.50 30.52
N ASP A 143 -2.03 17.19 30.16
CA ASP A 143 -1.05 18.17 29.65
C ASP A 143 -0.65 17.96 28.18
N ARG A 144 -1.36 17.11 27.43
CA ARG A 144 -1.01 16.83 26.01
C ARG A 144 -2.19 17.02 25.08
N PHE A 145 -1.94 17.79 24.03
CA PHE A 145 -2.90 18.08 22.97
C PHE A 145 -2.40 17.53 21.63
N GLY A 146 -3.34 17.27 20.73
CA GLY A 146 -3.05 16.84 19.37
C GLY A 146 -4.06 17.39 18.38
N TRP A 147 -3.70 17.31 17.10
CA TRP A 147 -4.48 17.90 16.02
C TRP A 147 -5.03 16.83 15.08
N VAL A 148 -6.30 16.97 14.73
CA VAL A 148 -7.04 16.05 13.88
C VAL A 148 -7.68 16.81 12.73
N SER A 149 -7.57 16.28 11.51
CA SER A 149 -8.16 16.93 10.32
C SER A 149 -9.68 16.85 10.37
N ASN A 150 -10.36 17.97 10.14
CA ASN A 150 -11.82 18.03 10.02
C ASN A 150 -12.33 17.20 8.83
N SER A 151 -11.50 16.98 7.80
CA SER A 151 -11.88 16.25 6.59
C SER A 151 -12.15 14.75 6.80
N VAL A 152 -11.80 14.20 7.96
CA VAL A 152 -11.88 12.74 8.25
C VAL A 152 -12.64 12.43 9.55
N VAL A 153 -13.29 13.44 10.14
CA VAL A 153 -14.08 13.29 11.37
C VAL A 153 -15.41 14.03 11.25
N SER A 154 -16.38 13.65 12.08
CA SER A 154 -17.65 14.38 12.20
C SER A 154 -17.64 15.19 13.48
N ALA A 155 -17.64 16.53 13.38
CA ALA A 155 -17.64 17.43 14.54
C ALA A 155 -19.03 18.02 14.82
N ARG A 156 -19.33 18.29 16.10
CA ARG A 156 -20.59 18.86 16.58
C ARG A 156 -20.33 19.99 17.59
N ASN A 157 -21.27 20.93 17.70
CA ASN A 157 -21.24 22.07 18.63
C ASN A 157 -19.94 22.91 18.49
N THR A 158 -19.53 23.20 17.26
CA THR A 158 -18.21 23.80 16.98
C THR A 158 -18.21 25.33 16.94
N GLU A 159 -19.37 25.96 17.16
CA GLU A 159 -19.61 27.38 16.93
C GLU A 159 -18.75 28.27 17.82
N ASN A 160 -18.45 27.80 19.04
CA ASN A 160 -17.69 28.54 20.06
C ASN A 160 -16.30 27.94 20.35
N VAL A 161 -15.77 27.12 19.45
CA VAL A 161 -14.44 26.53 19.63
C VAL A 161 -13.36 27.62 19.50
N PRO A 162 -12.53 27.82 20.54
CA PRO A 162 -11.51 28.87 20.54
C PRO A 162 -10.39 28.55 19.55
N LEU A 163 -9.72 29.59 19.07
CA LEU A 163 -8.49 29.43 18.29
C LEU A 163 -7.38 28.89 19.21
N ALA A 164 -6.85 27.72 18.87
CA ALA A 164 -5.72 27.13 19.56
C ALA A 164 -4.41 27.63 18.95
N GLN A 165 -3.44 27.93 19.81
CA GLN A 165 -2.09 28.23 19.37
C GLN A 165 -1.44 26.94 18.86
N ALA A 166 -1.22 26.88 17.55
CA ALA A 166 -0.47 25.80 16.94
C ALA A 166 1.03 25.94 17.28
N PRO A 167 1.75 24.83 17.52
CA PRO A 167 3.20 24.86 17.54
C PRO A 167 3.73 25.43 16.23
N ALA A 168 4.89 26.10 16.29
CA ALA A 168 5.54 26.56 15.06
C ALA A 168 5.70 25.36 14.10
N PRO A 169 5.40 25.55 12.80
CA PRO A 169 5.61 24.49 11.83
C PRO A 169 7.05 24.01 11.91
N PRO A 170 7.29 22.69 11.74
CA PRO A 170 8.66 22.17 11.69
C PRO A 170 9.47 22.99 10.69
N PRO A 171 10.77 23.24 10.97
CA PRO A 171 11.64 23.92 10.03
C PRO A 171 11.45 23.29 8.66
N ALA A 172 11.15 24.12 7.66
CA ALA A 172 11.15 23.64 6.30
C ALA A 172 12.50 22.94 6.06
N PRO A 173 12.53 21.80 5.36
CA PRO A 173 13.79 21.22 4.90
C PRO A 173 14.64 22.34 4.29
N PRO A 174 15.96 22.36 4.53
CA PRO A 174 16.81 23.42 4.04
C PRO A 174 16.57 23.61 2.55
N SER A 175 16.16 24.82 2.17
CA SER A 175 16.04 25.20 0.77
C SER A 175 17.40 24.94 0.11
N PRO A 176 17.47 24.30 -1.07
CA PRO A 176 18.75 24.13 -1.74
C PRO A 176 19.37 25.52 -1.94
N GLN A 177 20.47 25.75 -1.23
CA GLN A 177 21.26 26.97 -1.33
C GLN A 177 21.70 27.13 -2.80
N PRO A 178 21.63 28.34 -3.39
CA PRO A 178 22.21 28.56 -4.72
C PRO A 178 23.67 28.15 -4.66
N ALA A 179 24.03 27.07 -5.35
CA ALA A 179 25.39 26.57 -5.37
C ALA A 179 26.28 27.63 -6.01
N SER A 180 27.21 28.18 -5.22
CA SER A 180 28.40 28.86 -5.73
C SER A 180 29.05 27.94 -6.76
N SER A 181 29.30 28.47 -7.96
CA SER A 181 29.74 27.81 -9.19
C SER A 181 30.76 26.68 -9.02
N ALA A 182 30.29 25.51 -8.60
CA ALA A 182 30.85 24.24 -9.00
C ALA A 182 30.37 23.97 -10.43
N PRO A 183 31.20 23.40 -11.32
CA PRO A 183 30.71 22.87 -12.60
C PRO A 183 29.46 22.04 -12.31
N PRO A 184 28.36 22.19 -13.07
CA PRO A 184 27.12 21.51 -12.74
C PRO A 184 27.45 20.04 -12.51
N ALA A 185 27.29 19.59 -11.26
CA ALA A 185 27.22 18.18 -10.98
C ALA A 185 26.09 17.72 -11.90
N GLN A 186 26.47 17.04 -12.99
CA GLN A 186 25.50 16.44 -13.89
C GLN A 186 24.52 15.74 -12.96
N SER A 187 23.25 16.08 -13.07
CA SER A 187 22.16 15.37 -12.41
C SER A 187 22.32 13.93 -12.81
N GLN A 188 23.09 13.16 -12.03
CA GLN A 188 23.15 11.73 -12.17
C GLN A 188 21.69 11.31 -12.02
N PRO A 189 21.10 10.64 -13.01
CA PRO A 189 19.73 10.18 -12.90
C PRO A 189 19.62 9.48 -11.54
N GLN A 190 18.70 9.94 -10.69
CA GLN A 190 18.50 9.35 -9.37
C GLN A 190 18.38 7.86 -9.59
N ARG A 191 19.36 7.08 -9.11
CA ARG A 191 19.36 5.64 -9.31
C ARG A 191 18.06 5.14 -8.69
N PRO A 192 17.14 4.52 -9.45
CA PRO A 192 15.86 4.18 -8.87
C PRO A 192 16.10 3.22 -7.71
N LYS A 193 15.36 3.42 -6.62
CA LYS A 193 15.57 2.69 -5.36
C LYS A 193 15.24 1.20 -5.50
N TYR A 194 14.34 0.89 -6.43
CA TYR A 194 13.79 -0.43 -6.67
C TYR A 194 14.01 -0.84 -8.12
N GLN A 195 14.15 -2.15 -8.34
CA GLN A 195 14.32 -2.71 -9.69
C GLN A 195 13.07 -2.48 -10.56
N TYR A 196 11.90 -2.45 -9.93
CA TYR A 196 10.63 -2.19 -10.60
C TYR A 196 9.93 -0.98 -9.97
N GLU A 197 9.21 -0.24 -10.80
CA GLU A 197 8.39 0.88 -10.39
C GLU A 197 6.98 0.79 -10.99
N PRO A 198 5.96 1.28 -10.28
CA PRO A 198 4.61 1.28 -10.80
C PRO A 198 4.46 2.34 -11.89
N THR A 199 3.78 1.97 -12.98
CA THR A 199 3.47 2.89 -14.09
C THR A 199 2.05 3.46 -14.02
N GLY A 200 1.34 3.14 -12.95
CA GLY A 200 -0.07 3.46 -12.75
C GLY A 200 -0.94 2.22 -12.66
N TRP A 201 -2.18 2.43 -12.23
CA TRP A 201 -3.21 1.41 -12.16
C TRP A 201 -4.58 2.02 -12.47
N TYR A 202 -5.50 1.17 -12.88
CA TYR A 202 -6.92 1.51 -13.01
C TYR A 202 -7.78 0.35 -12.52
N ASP A 203 -9.03 0.67 -12.17
CA ASP A 203 -10.03 -0.31 -11.75
C ASP A 203 -11.07 -0.55 -12.85
N ASP A 204 -11.69 -1.73 -12.78
CA ASP A 204 -12.81 -2.15 -13.61
C ASP A 204 -13.83 -2.91 -12.75
N THR A 205 -15.06 -2.98 -13.26
CA THR A 205 -16.21 -3.53 -12.55
C THR A 205 -16.37 -5.01 -12.83
N ASN A 206 -16.30 -5.82 -11.77
CA ASN A 206 -16.74 -7.21 -11.82
C ASN A 206 -17.33 -7.66 -10.48
N HIS A 207 -18.65 -7.57 -10.35
CA HIS A 207 -19.35 -7.94 -9.11
C HIS A 207 -19.13 -9.40 -8.64
N GLY A 208 -18.50 -10.25 -9.45
CA GLY A 208 -18.30 -11.67 -9.19
C GLY A 208 -16.88 -12.10 -8.78
N LEU A 209 -15.90 -11.21 -8.64
CA LEU A 209 -14.53 -11.61 -8.26
C LEU A 209 -13.64 -10.46 -7.78
N THR A 210 -12.65 -10.80 -6.95
CA THR A 210 -11.51 -9.92 -6.63
C THR A 210 -10.29 -10.38 -7.42
N ARG A 211 -9.77 -9.54 -8.32
CA ARG A 211 -8.65 -9.91 -9.20
C ARG A 211 -7.68 -8.75 -9.42
N PHE A 212 -6.40 -9.06 -9.43
CA PHE A 212 -5.31 -8.14 -9.74
C PHE A 212 -4.53 -8.68 -10.91
N MET A 213 -4.40 -7.89 -11.97
CA MET A 213 -3.64 -8.28 -13.16
C MET A 213 -2.85 -7.12 -13.71
N GLY A 214 -2.05 -7.38 -14.73
CA GLY A 214 -1.38 -6.33 -15.49
C GLY A 214 -0.17 -6.85 -16.22
N GLU A 215 0.64 -5.93 -16.69
CA GLU A 215 1.83 -6.22 -17.48
C GLU A 215 3.08 -5.63 -16.83
N ILE A 216 4.18 -6.35 -16.99
CA ILE A 216 5.51 -5.95 -16.56
C ILE A 216 6.37 -5.78 -17.81
N LYS A 217 6.87 -4.56 -18.03
CA LYS A 217 7.69 -4.20 -19.20
C LYS A 217 9.01 -3.57 -18.76
N ASP A 218 10.04 -3.65 -19.59
CA ASP A 218 11.29 -2.92 -19.38
C ASP A 218 11.19 -1.46 -19.86
N VAL A 219 12.26 -0.69 -19.69
CA VAL A 219 12.34 0.70 -20.17
C VAL A 219 12.16 0.86 -21.68
N ASN A 220 12.36 -0.20 -22.46
CA ASN A 220 12.18 -0.23 -23.92
C ASN A 220 10.78 -0.71 -24.32
N GLY A 221 9.92 -1.03 -23.35
CA GLY A 221 8.59 -1.58 -23.57
C GLY A 221 8.55 -3.08 -23.85
N ASN A 222 9.68 -3.78 -23.75
CA ASN A 222 9.69 -5.23 -23.92
C ASN A 222 9.07 -5.92 -22.71
N PRO A 223 8.30 -7.00 -22.89
CA PRO A 223 7.74 -7.76 -21.78
C PRO A 223 8.84 -8.38 -20.91
N VAL A 224 8.64 -8.37 -19.59
CA VAL A 224 9.52 -8.99 -18.61
C VAL A 224 8.82 -10.21 -18.01
N ASN A 225 9.33 -11.39 -18.33
CA ASN A 225 8.81 -12.66 -17.85
C ASN A 225 9.50 -13.10 -16.55
N GLY A 226 8.88 -14.02 -15.81
CA GLY A 226 9.46 -14.63 -14.62
C GLY A 226 9.32 -13.81 -13.33
N VAL A 227 8.50 -12.76 -13.33
CA VAL A 227 8.38 -11.81 -12.22
C VAL A 227 7.10 -12.04 -11.43
N PHE A 228 7.15 -11.92 -10.10
CA PHE A 228 6.03 -12.18 -9.22
C PHE A 228 5.47 -10.90 -8.62
N VAL A 229 4.15 -10.86 -8.45
CA VAL A 229 3.44 -9.77 -7.76
C VAL A 229 2.72 -10.33 -6.54
N GLN A 230 2.93 -9.69 -5.39
CA GLN A 230 2.18 -9.97 -4.17
C GLN A 230 1.01 -8.99 -4.07
N ALA A 231 -0.17 -9.52 -3.75
CA ALA A 231 -1.31 -8.76 -3.27
C ALA A 231 -1.50 -9.00 -1.77
N SER A 232 -1.77 -7.95 -0.99
CA SER A 232 -1.99 -8.07 0.46
C SER A 232 -3.09 -7.14 0.95
N CYS A 233 -3.88 -7.61 1.90
CA CYS A 233 -4.92 -6.85 2.59
C CYS A 233 -4.95 -7.30 4.06
N GLY A 234 -4.61 -6.41 4.98
CA GLY A 234 -4.45 -6.77 6.40
C GLY A 234 -3.45 -7.91 6.57
N ASP A 235 -3.87 -9.00 7.23
CA ASP A 235 -3.05 -10.18 7.46
C ASP A 235 -3.06 -11.18 6.28
N TYR A 236 -3.97 -11.00 5.31
CA TYR A 236 -4.04 -11.87 4.14
C TYR A 236 -3.05 -11.42 3.06
N SER A 237 -2.35 -12.37 2.46
CA SER A 237 -1.55 -12.13 1.26
C SER A 237 -1.54 -13.34 0.32
N THR A 238 -1.33 -13.06 -0.95
CA THR A 238 -1.16 -14.07 -2.01
C THR A 238 -0.17 -13.56 -3.06
N ILE A 239 0.48 -14.47 -3.78
CA ILE A 239 1.48 -14.15 -4.80
C ILE A 239 1.03 -14.76 -6.13
N SER A 240 1.16 -13.97 -7.21
CA SER A 240 0.85 -14.38 -8.58
C SER A 240 1.68 -15.58 -9.02
N TYR A 241 1.28 -16.23 -10.11
CA TYR A 241 2.23 -16.97 -10.93
C TYR A 241 3.25 -16.00 -11.55
N PRO A 242 4.45 -16.47 -11.94
CA PRO A 242 5.42 -15.60 -12.58
C PRO A 242 4.89 -15.07 -13.91
N SER A 243 5.25 -13.83 -14.24
CA SER A 243 4.77 -13.16 -15.44
C SER A 243 5.19 -13.88 -16.72
N GLY A 244 4.29 -13.88 -17.71
CA GLY A 244 4.54 -14.39 -19.05
C GLY A 244 4.76 -15.90 -19.18
N PRO A 245 5.09 -16.35 -20.41
CA PRO A 245 5.12 -17.75 -20.80
C PRO A 245 6.37 -18.45 -20.27
N VAL A 246 6.41 -18.75 -18.97
CA VAL A 246 7.56 -19.42 -18.34
C VAL A 246 7.30 -20.88 -17.96
N GLY A 247 6.07 -21.36 -18.12
CA GLY A 247 5.71 -22.75 -17.83
C GLY A 247 6.01 -23.14 -16.38
N TRP A 248 5.73 -22.25 -15.43
CA TRP A 248 6.02 -22.49 -14.03
C TRP A 248 5.01 -23.44 -13.39
N GLY A 249 5.50 -24.36 -12.56
CA GLY A 249 4.69 -25.38 -11.88
C GLY A 249 4.74 -26.74 -12.59
N ALA A 250 4.17 -27.76 -11.95
CA ALA A 250 4.26 -29.14 -12.45
C ALA A 250 3.44 -29.37 -13.74
N LEU A 251 2.48 -28.48 -14.02
CA LEU A 251 1.60 -28.55 -15.18
C LEU A 251 1.86 -27.42 -16.20
N GLY A 252 2.85 -26.57 -15.94
CA GLY A 252 3.16 -25.43 -16.81
C GLY A 252 2.09 -24.34 -16.76
N GLU A 253 1.57 -24.01 -15.58
CA GLU A 253 0.38 -23.16 -15.37
C GLU A 253 0.48 -21.76 -16.01
N SER A 254 1.69 -21.25 -16.25
CA SER A 254 1.92 -19.99 -16.97
C SER A 254 2.44 -20.13 -18.40
N ALA A 255 2.51 -21.34 -18.97
CA ALA A 255 3.14 -21.59 -20.28
C ALA A 255 2.48 -20.81 -21.43
N ASP A 256 1.17 -20.64 -21.38
CA ASP A 256 0.38 -19.98 -22.43
C ASP A 256 0.07 -18.50 -22.14
N TRP A 257 0.67 -17.93 -21.10
CA TRP A 257 0.38 -16.55 -20.71
C TRP A 257 0.99 -15.56 -21.70
N PRO A 258 0.31 -14.42 -21.98
CA PRO A 258 0.90 -13.35 -22.76
C PRO A 258 2.22 -12.88 -22.14
N PRO A 259 3.28 -12.59 -22.92
CA PRO A 259 4.54 -12.09 -22.38
C PRO A 259 4.36 -10.90 -21.45
N GLY A 260 5.01 -10.95 -20.28
CA GLY A 260 4.97 -9.90 -19.26
C GLY A 260 3.66 -9.83 -18.46
N PHE A 261 2.62 -10.58 -18.83
CA PHE A 261 1.34 -10.57 -18.13
C PHE A 261 1.43 -11.32 -16.81
N TYR A 262 0.80 -10.78 -15.76
CA TYR A 262 0.58 -11.47 -14.50
C TYR A 262 -0.89 -11.40 -14.07
N ASP A 263 -1.30 -12.37 -13.25
CA ASP A 263 -2.66 -12.44 -12.73
C ASP A 263 -2.71 -13.04 -11.32
N ILE A 264 -3.64 -12.53 -10.52
CA ILE A 264 -3.99 -12.96 -9.17
C ILE A 264 -5.50 -12.92 -9.08
N THR A 265 -6.15 -14.08 -9.01
CA THR A 265 -7.56 -14.18 -8.61
C THR A 265 -7.62 -14.59 -7.14
N VAL A 266 -8.25 -13.76 -6.31
CA VAL A 266 -8.29 -13.94 -4.85
C VAL A 266 -9.54 -14.70 -4.41
N ASP A 267 -10.70 -14.25 -4.85
CA ASP A 267 -12.00 -14.79 -4.43
C ASP A 267 -13.04 -14.60 -5.54
N SER A 268 -14.10 -15.39 -5.52
CA SER A 268 -15.27 -15.31 -6.41
C SER A 268 -16.32 -14.29 -5.91
N LYS A 269 -15.86 -13.27 -5.20
CA LYS A 269 -16.62 -12.09 -4.78
C LYS A 269 -15.67 -10.92 -4.50
N PRO A 270 -16.13 -9.67 -4.59
CA PRO A 270 -15.36 -8.51 -4.13
C PRO A 270 -15.03 -8.65 -2.64
N VAL A 271 -13.77 -8.40 -2.29
CA VAL A 271 -13.27 -8.35 -0.91
C VAL A 271 -12.90 -6.90 -0.61
N PRO A 272 -13.85 -6.10 -0.06
CA PRO A 272 -13.63 -4.67 0.13
C PRO A 272 -12.49 -4.42 1.11
N CYS A 273 -11.41 -3.82 0.61
CA CYS A 273 -10.21 -3.55 1.37
C CYS A 273 -9.30 -2.59 0.59
N ILE A 274 -8.40 -1.93 1.31
CA ILE A 274 -7.24 -1.29 0.69
C ILE A 274 -6.17 -2.37 0.55
N TRP A 275 -6.03 -2.88 -0.67
CA TRP A 275 -5.01 -3.83 -1.04
C TRP A 275 -3.69 -3.13 -1.34
N THR A 276 -2.58 -3.81 -1.12
CA THR A 276 -1.25 -3.37 -1.56
C THR A 276 -0.69 -4.34 -2.58
N LEU A 277 -0.28 -3.83 -3.74
CA LEU A 277 0.40 -4.61 -4.79
C LEU A 277 1.89 -4.30 -4.78
N THR A 278 2.73 -5.33 -4.81
CA THR A 278 4.19 -5.18 -4.76
C THR A 278 4.87 -6.23 -5.64
N VAL A 279 5.86 -5.85 -6.44
CA VAL A 279 6.74 -6.81 -7.11
C VAL A 279 7.68 -7.43 -6.10
N VAL A 280 7.76 -8.77 -6.07
CA VAL A 280 8.52 -9.52 -5.08
C VAL A 280 9.41 -10.59 -5.71
N GLU A 281 10.46 -10.96 -4.99
CA GLU A 281 11.23 -12.18 -5.26
C GLU A 281 10.69 -13.31 -4.39
N THR A 282 10.45 -14.48 -4.98
CA THR A 282 9.99 -15.69 -4.30
C THR A 282 10.41 -16.93 -5.11
N ASP A 283 10.55 -18.07 -4.44
CA ASP A 283 10.77 -19.36 -5.11
C ASP A 283 9.48 -20.20 -5.20
N ASP A 284 8.52 -19.95 -4.30
CA ASP A 284 7.44 -20.88 -3.96
C ASP A 284 6.05 -20.24 -3.96
N ARG A 285 5.96 -18.93 -4.25
CA ARG A 285 4.73 -18.11 -4.17
C ARG A 285 4.10 -18.06 -2.78
N LYS A 286 4.83 -18.44 -1.75
CA LYS A 286 4.39 -18.42 -0.35
C LYS A 286 5.27 -17.50 0.48
N THR A 287 6.56 -17.52 0.20
CA THR A 287 7.59 -16.83 0.98
C THR A 287 8.19 -15.71 0.14
N VAL A 288 8.08 -14.46 0.64
CA VAL A 288 8.74 -13.31 0.04
C VAL A 288 10.19 -13.26 0.50
N LYS A 289 11.13 -13.37 -0.44
CA LYS A 289 12.58 -13.21 -0.19
C LYS A 289 12.99 -11.74 -0.18
N ALA A 290 12.46 -10.97 -1.13
CA ALA A 290 12.77 -9.56 -1.28
C ALA A 290 11.59 -8.79 -1.88
N ARG A 291 11.49 -7.51 -1.55
CA ARG A 291 10.59 -6.56 -2.22
C ARG A 291 11.38 -5.83 -3.30
N LEU A 292 10.90 -5.89 -4.54
CA LEU A 292 11.58 -5.37 -5.72
C LEU A 292 10.92 -4.11 -6.29
N SER A 293 9.83 -3.65 -5.68
CA SER A 293 9.15 -2.37 -5.96
C SER A 293 8.66 -1.70 -4.69
N GLU A 294 8.22 -0.44 -4.81
CA GLU A 294 7.30 0.15 -3.84
C GLU A 294 5.94 -0.55 -3.88
N SER A 295 5.22 -0.48 -2.76
CA SER A 295 3.86 -1.00 -2.65
C SER A 295 2.85 0.02 -3.17
N VAL A 296 1.98 -0.40 -4.08
CA VAL A 296 0.89 0.43 -4.61
C VAL A 296 -0.39 0.14 -3.83
N PRO A 297 -0.97 1.12 -3.12
CA PRO A 297 -2.30 0.96 -2.52
C PRO A 297 -3.37 1.03 -3.60
N VAL A 298 -4.28 0.06 -3.61
CA VAL A 298 -5.43 -0.01 -4.50
C VAL A 298 -6.67 -0.34 -3.69
N GLU A 299 -7.77 0.37 -3.93
CA GLU A 299 -9.03 0.13 -3.22
C GLU A 299 -9.89 -0.83 -4.02
N VAL A 300 -10.30 -1.93 -3.39
CA VAL A 300 -11.33 -2.82 -3.93
C VAL A 300 -12.66 -2.48 -3.26
N THR A 301 -13.69 -2.29 -4.07
CA THR A 301 -15.08 -2.09 -3.64
C THR A 301 -15.98 -3.10 -4.35
N PHE A 302 -17.29 -3.05 -4.08
CA PHE A 302 -18.25 -3.91 -4.76
C PHE A 302 -18.36 -3.64 -6.27
N ASP A 303 -18.16 -2.39 -6.68
CA ASP A 303 -18.25 -1.95 -8.08
C ASP A 303 -16.87 -1.89 -8.74
N LYS A 304 -15.78 -2.02 -7.97
CA LYS A 304 -14.40 -1.88 -8.42
C LYS A 304 -13.57 -3.02 -7.86
N SER A 305 -13.50 -4.12 -8.59
CA SER A 305 -13.05 -5.41 -8.04
C SER A 305 -12.05 -6.13 -8.94
N VAL A 306 -11.86 -5.61 -10.15
CA VAL A 306 -10.74 -5.94 -11.02
C VAL A 306 -9.81 -4.75 -11.03
N ILE A 307 -8.55 -4.96 -10.64
CA ILE A 307 -7.53 -3.91 -10.65
C ILE A 307 -6.46 -4.30 -11.66
N VAL A 308 -6.16 -3.39 -12.58
CA VAL A 308 -5.07 -3.52 -13.54
C VAL A 308 -3.93 -2.62 -13.09
N ALA A 309 -2.80 -3.20 -12.70
CA ALA A 309 -1.62 -2.48 -12.24
C ALA A 309 -0.39 -2.88 -13.06
N ASN A 310 0.31 -1.91 -13.62
CA ASN A 310 1.42 -2.17 -14.54
C ASN A 310 2.75 -1.73 -13.95
N TRP A 311 3.82 -2.44 -14.29
CA TRP A 311 5.15 -2.21 -13.73
C TRP A 311 6.20 -2.00 -14.83
N ARG A 312 7.16 -1.11 -14.56
CA ARG A 312 8.34 -0.90 -15.39
C ARG A 312 9.58 -1.42 -14.67
N LYS A 313 10.39 -2.23 -15.35
CA LYS A 313 11.72 -2.63 -14.90
C LYS A 313 12.71 -1.52 -15.26
N ASN A 314 13.43 -1.04 -14.27
CA ASN A 314 14.30 0.13 -14.37
C ASN A 314 15.68 -0.17 -14.98
N TRP A 315 16.25 -1.36 -14.74
CA TRP A 315 17.51 -1.85 -15.31
C TRP A 315 17.59 -3.38 -15.29
#